data_AF-Q5PTD7-F1
#
_entry.id   AF-Q5PTD7-F1
#
_cell.length_a   1.000
_cell.length_b   1.000
_cell.length_c   1.000
_cell.angle_alpha   90.00
_cell.angle_beta   90.00
_cell.angle_gamma   90.00
#
_symmetry.space_group_name_H-M   'P 1'
#
loop_
_entity.id
_entity.type
_entity.pdbx_description
1 polymer ?
#
loop_
_entity_poly.entity_id
_entity_poly.type
_entity_poly.pdbx_seq_one_letter_code
_entity_poly.pdbx_strand_id
1 'polypeptide(L)'
;NDKGYPGNCGSSTIGITYLLAYLVISFLIVINMYIAVILENYSQATEDVQEGLTDDDYDMYYEIWQQFDPDGTQYVRYDQLSDFLDVLEPPLQIHKPNRYKIISMDIPICRGDMMFCVDILDALTKDFFARKGNPIEETAELGEVQQRPDEVGYEPVSST
;
A
#
# COMPACT_ATOMS: atom_id res chain seq x y z
N ASN A 1 28.57 68.46 16.43
CA ASN A 1 28.17 67.08 16.08
C ASN A 1 26.70 66.95 16.48
N ASP A 2 25.81 67.56 15.70
CA ASP A 2 24.37 67.63 16.01
C ASP A 2 23.62 66.65 15.12
N LYS A 3 23.42 65.43 15.62
CA LYS A 3 22.43 64.53 15.04
C LYS A 3 21.08 64.94 15.64
N GLY A 4 20.34 65.77 14.92
CA GLY A 4 18.96 66.12 15.26
C GLY A 4 18.09 64.87 15.38
N TYR A 5 17.15 64.89 16.33
CA TYR A 5 16.23 63.78 16.60
C TYR A 5 15.30 63.55 15.40
N PRO A 6 15.05 62.28 14.99
CA PRO A 6 14.06 61.98 13.95
C PRO A 6 12.66 62.38 14.41
N GLY A 7 11.93 63.12 13.57
CA GLY A 7 10.58 63.60 13.86
C GLY A 7 9.50 62.51 13.72
N ASN A 8 8.34 62.72 14.36
CA ASN A 8 7.24 61.74 14.46
C ASN A 8 6.24 61.77 13.26
N CYS A 9 6.67 62.16 12.06
CA CYS A 9 5.78 62.27 10.90
C CYS A 9 5.79 61.00 10.03
N GLY A 10 4.61 60.45 9.72
CA GLY A 10 4.45 59.35 8.77
C GLY A 10 4.15 59.84 7.35
N SER A 11 4.50 59.04 6.34
CA SER A 11 4.16 59.31 4.93
C SER A 11 2.91 58.54 4.53
N SER A 12 1.83 59.25 4.16
CA SER A 12 0.55 58.64 3.77
C SER A 12 0.69 57.69 2.57
N THR A 13 1.47 58.07 1.56
CA THR A 13 1.69 57.23 0.37
C THR A 13 2.44 55.95 0.71
N ILE A 14 3.47 56.03 1.56
CA ILE A 14 4.23 54.85 1.98
C ILE A 14 3.36 53.94 2.86
N GLY A 15 2.55 54.52 3.76
CA GLY A 15 1.61 53.77 4.58
C GLY A 15 0.56 53.01 3.77
N ILE A 16 -0.03 53.64 2.77
CA ILE A 16 -1.04 53.01 1.89
C ILE A 16 -0.41 51.87 1.09
N THR A 17 0.73 52.12 0.43
CA THR A 17 1.40 51.09 -0.38
C THR A 17 1.87 49.93 0.49
N TYR A 18 2.42 50.20 1.68
CA TYR A 18 2.82 49.17 2.63
C TYR A 18 1.65 48.31 3.08
N LEU A 19 0.52 48.92 3.47
CA LEU A 19 -0.66 48.19 3.89
C LEU A 19 -1.25 47.36 2.76
N LEU A 20 -1.36 47.90 1.55
CA LEU A 20 -1.88 47.14 0.40
C LEU A 20 -0.97 45.97 0.03
N ALA A 21 0.34 46.18 -0.01
CA ALA A 21 1.30 45.10 -0.28
C ALA A 21 1.26 44.04 0.81
N TYR A 22 1.23 44.46 2.08
CA TYR A 22 1.11 43.55 3.22
C TYR A 22 -0.17 42.72 3.12
N LEU A 23 -1.32 43.35 2.90
CA LEU A 23 -2.59 42.63 2.78
C LEU A 23 -2.56 41.64 1.63
N VAL A 24 -2.17 42.06 0.43
CA VAL A 24 -2.13 41.16 -0.73
C VAL A 24 -1.18 39.98 -0.51
N ILE A 25 0.04 40.23 -0.03
CA ILE A 25 1.03 39.17 0.22
C ILE A 25 0.56 38.23 1.33
N SER A 26 0.06 38.77 2.45
CA SER A 26 -0.44 37.97 3.56
C SER A 26 -1.64 37.12 3.15
N PHE A 27 -2.60 37.66 2.40
CA PHE A 27 -3.73 36.89 1.89
C PHE A 27 -3.28 35.77 0.95
N LEU A 28 -2.36 36.04 0.03
CA LEU A 28 -1.83 35.00 -0.87
C LEU A 28 -1.11 33.89 -0.10
N ILE A 29 -0.31 34.22 0.91
CA ILE A 29 0.38 33.22 1.74
C ILE A 29 -0.63 32.38 2.53
N VAL A 30 -1.58 33.02 3.22
CA VAL A 30 -2.57 32.32 4.05
C VAL A 30 -3.45 31.41 3.20
N ILE A 31 -3.95 31.89 2.06
CA ILE A 31 -4.79 31.09 1.16
C ILE A 31 -4.00 29.92 0.59
N ASN A 32 -2.80 30.16 0.05
CA ASN A 32 -2.01 29.10 -0.57
C ASN A 32 -1.54 28.05 0.46
N MET A 33 -1.18 28.46 1.67
CA MET A 33 -0.88 27.54 2.77
C MET A 33 -2.11 26.71 3.14
N TYR A 34 -3.29 27.33 3.25
CA TYR A 34 -4.53 26.63 3.60
C TYR A 34 -4.94 25.60 2.54
N ILE A 35 -4.85 25.96 1.25
CA ILE A 35 -5.08 25.03 0.16
C ILE A 35 -4.09 23.87 0.21
N ALA A 36 -2.80 24.13 0.45
CA ALA A 36 -1.79 23.08 0.54
C ALA A 36 -2.09 22.09 1.68
N VAL A 37 -2.44 22.58 2.87
CA VAL A 37 -2.81 21.72 4.01
C VAL A 37 -4.05 20.88 3.71
N ILE A 38 -5.07 21.47 3.09
CA ILE A 38 -6.27 20.71 2.69
C ILE A 38 -5.92 19.65 1.66
N LEU A 39 -5.14 20.00 0.63
CA LEU A 39 -4.75 19.07 -0.41
C LEU A 39 -3.91 17.92 0.13
N GLU A 40 -3.00 18.20 1.07
CA GLU A 40 -2.19 17.18 1.71
C GLU A 40 -3.02 16.26 2.60
N ASN A 41 -3.96 16.81 3.37
CA ASN A 41 -4.89 16.00 4.15
C ASN A 41 -5.82 15.16 3.26
N TYR A 42 -6.32 15.71 2.16
CA TYR A 42 -7.13 14.98 1.20
C TYR A 42 -6.32 13.91 0.46
N SER A 43 -5.06 14.23 0.11
CA SER A 43 -4.12 13.27 -0.48
C SER A 43 -3.91 12.10 0.46
N GLN A 44 -3.54 12.35 1.72
CA GLN A 44 -3.38 11.31 2.75
C GLN A 44 -4.65 10.52 2.99
N ALA A 45 -5.81 11.17 3.09
CA ALA A 45 -7.08 10.46 3.26
C ALA A 45 -7.44 9.61 2.03
N THR A 46 -7.02 10.01 0.83
CA THR A 46 -7.19 9.21 -0.39
C THR A 46 -6.20 8.05 -0.40
N GLU A 47 -4.97 8.25 0.05
CA GLU A 47 -3.92 7.25 0.23
C GLU A 47 -4.36 6.17 1.25
N ASP A 48 -4.86 6.57 2.43
CA ASP A 48 -5.40 5.66 3.44
C ASP A 48 -6.58 4.81 2.93
N VAL A 49 -7.39 5.35 2.02
CA VAL A 49 -8.50 4.62 1.37
C VAL A 49 -8.02 3.81 0.16
N GLN A 50 -6.84 4.14 -0.39
CA GLN A 50 -6.33 3.56 -1.63
C GLN A 50 -5.02 2.82 -1.47
N GLU A 51 -4.44 2.49 -0.31
CA GLU A 51 -3.06 1.96 -0.31
C GLU A 51 -2.78 0.84 0.70
N GLY A 52 -3.44 -0.31 0.52
CA GLY A 52 -2.88 -1.54 1.06
C GLY A 52 -3.82 -2.74 1.02
N LEU A 53 -3.28 -3.87 1.43
CA LEU A 53 -4.04 -4.91 2.11
C LEU A 53 -4.06 -4.54 3.59
N THR A 54 -5.22 -4.67 4.20
CA THR A 54 -5.45 -4.41 5.62
C THR A 54 -5.33 -5.70 6.43
N ASP A 55 -5.20 -5.60 7.76
CA ASP A 55 -5.20 -6.77 8.66
C ASP A 55 -6.45 -7.65 8.46
N ASP A 56 -7.61 -7.04 8.21
CA ASP A 56 -8.87 -7.74 7.94
C ASP A 56 -8.78 -8.60 6.65
N ASP A 57 -8.01 -8.16 5.64
CA ASP A 57 -7.82 -8.92 4.40
C ASP A 57 -6.98 -10.19 4.63
N TYR A 58 -5.99 -10.11 5.53
CA TYR A 58 -5.17 -11.26 5.93
C TYR A 58 -5.99 -12.25 6.77
N ASP A 59 -6.81 -11.75 7.69
CA ASP A 59 -7.72 -12.59 8.47
C ASP A 59 -8.72 -13.33 7.56
N MET A 60 -9.31 -12.64 6.58
CA MET A 60 -10.19 -13.25 5.56
C MET A 60 -9.48 -14.37 4.77
N TYR A 61 -8.23 -14.15 4.38
CA TYR A 61 -7.44 -15.17 3.69
C TYR A 61 -7.29 -16.45 4.54
N TYR A 62 -6.93 -16.30 5.82
CA TYR A 62 -6.74 -17.45 6.72
C TYR A 62 -8.06 -18.13 7.08
N GLU A 63 -9.16 -17.38 7.22
CA GLU A 63 -10.49 -17.95 7.46
C GLU A 63 -10.93 -18.85 6.31
N ILE A 64 -10.74 -18.41 5.06
CA ILE A 64 -11.06 -19.23 3.88
C ILE A 64 -10.05 -20.38 3.74
N TRP A 65 -8.76 -20.15 4.03
CA TRP A 65 -7.73 -21.19 4.00
C TRP A 65 -8.09 -22.39 4.87
N GLN A 66 -8.60 -22.15 6.08
CA GLN A 66 -9.02 -23.22 7.00
C GLN A 66 -10.09 -24.17 6.43
N GLN A 67 -10.86 -23.73 5.43
CA GLN A 67 -11.83 -24.60 4.75
C GLN A 67 -11.16 -25.61 3.81
N PHE A 68 -9.98 -25.27 3.28
CA PHE A 68 -9.19 -26.11 2.37
C PHE A 68 -8.13 -26.94 3.11
N ASP A 69 -7.65 -26.46 4.27
CA ASP A 69 -6.67 -27.13 5.12
C ASP A 69 -7.14 -27.15 6.60
N PRO A 70 -8.17 -27.95 6.93
CA PRO A 70 -8.70 -28.04 8.30
C PRO A 70 -7.73 -28.70 9.29
N ASP A 71 -6.75 -29.44 8.79
CA ASP A 71 -5.74 -30.14 9.58
C ASP A 71 -4.53 -29.23 9.92
N GLY A 72 -4.48 -28.00 9.39
CA GLY A 72 -3.42 -27.04 9.66
C GLY A 72 -2.05 -27.48 9.12
N THR A 73 -2.03 -28.19 8.01
CA THR A 73 -0.81 -28.69 7.37
C THR A 73 0.00 -27.58 6.70
N GLN A 74 -0.61 -26.41 6.46
CA GLN A 74 -0.09 -25.28 5.70
C GLN A 74 0.15 -25.57 4.21
N TYR A 75 -0.37 -26.68 3.70
CA TYR A 75 -0.24 -27.05 2.30
C TYR A 75 -1.60 -27.26 1.65
N VAL A 76 -1.71 -26.88 0.38
CA VAL A 76 -2.86 -27.17 -0.47
C VAL A 76 -2.38 -27.78 -1.79
N ARG A 77 -3.20 -28.62 -2.42
CA ARG A 77 -2.84 -29.18 -3.73
C ARG A 77 -3.04 -28.16 -4.86
N TYR A 78 -2.25 -28.30 -5.92
CA TYR A 78 -2.33 -27.48 -7.12
C TYR A 78 -3.71 -27.48 -7.79
N ASP A 79 -4.42 -28.61 -7.77
CA ASP A 79 -5.73 -28.73 -8.38
C ASP A 79 -6.82 -27.92 -7.63
N GLN A 80 -6.65 -27.70 -6.33
CA GLN A 80 -7.58 -26.95 -5.48
C GLN A 80 -7.32 -25.43 -5.49
N LEU A 81 -6.12 -24.99 -5.89
CA LEU A 81 -5.75 -23.56 -5.88
C LEU A 81 -6.69 -22.72 -6.74
N SER A 82 -7.11 -23.22 -7.91
CA SER A 82 -8.04 -22.51 -8.79
C SER A 82 -9.39 -22.24 -8.11
N ASP A 83 -9.86 -23.16 -7.28
CA ASP A 83 -11.09 -23.00 -6.51
C ASP A 83 -10.88 -22.09 -5.30
N PHE A 84 -9.75 -22.26 -4.59
CA PHE A 84 -9.38 -21.40 -3.47
C PHE A 84 -9.36 -19.92 -3.84
N LEU A 85 -8.66 -19.56 -4.93
CA LEU A 85 -8.55 -18.18 -5.40
C LEU A 85 -9.88 -17.56 -5.86
N ASP A 86 -10.83 -18.40 -6.27
CA ASP A 86 -12.15 -17.99 -6.74
C ASP A 86 -13.12 -17.72 -5.56
N VAL A 87 -12.92 -18.42 -4.44
CA VAL A 87 -13.74 -18.29 -3.21
C VAL A 87 -13.29 -17.13 -2.32
N LEU A 88 -12.02 -16.71 -2.41
CA LEU A 88 -11.52 -15.51 -1.72
C LEU A 88 -12.40 -14.29 -1.98
N GLU A 89 -12.40 -13.34 -1.05
CA GLU A 89 -13.13 -12.08 -1.20
C GLU A 89 -12.25 -10.99 -1.82
N PRO A 90 -12.84 -9.95 -2.45
CA PRO A 90 -12.08 -8.75 -2.82
C PRO A 90 -11.40 -8.19 -1.56
N PRO A 91 -10.11 -7.78 -1.61
CA PRO A 91 -9.30 -7.51 -2.80
C PRO A 91 -8.47 -8.68 -3.35
N LEU A 92 -8.36 -9.80 -2.64
CA LEU A 92 -7.47 -10.92 -2.99
C LEU A 92 -8.07 -11.91 -4.00
N GLN A 93 -9.38 -11.82 -4.27
CA GLN A 93 -10.10 -12.71 -5.18
C GLN A 93 -9.57 -12.69 -6.63
N ILE A 94 -9.39 -13.89 -7.20
CA ILE A 94 -9.10 -14.10 -8.61
C ILE A 94 -10.16 -15.04 -9.22
N HIS A 95 -11.17 -14.43 -9.82
CA HIS A 95 -12.26 -15.12 -10.51
C HIS A 95 -11.79 -16.06 -11.61
N LYS A 96 -12.49 -17.18 -11.78
CA LYS A 96 -12.29 -18.07 -12.94
C LYS A 96 -12.66 -17.40 -14.26
N PRO A 97 -11.95 -17.69 -15.37
CA PRO A 97 -10.81 -18.61 -15.47
C PRO A 97 -9.49 -17.97 -14.99
N ASN A 98 -8.93 -18.50 -13.90
CA ASN A 98 -7.74 -17.95 -13.23
C ASN A 98 -6.45 -18.75 -13.52
N ARG A 99 -6.51 -19.80 -14.34
CA ARG A 99 -5.35 -20.66 -14.65
C ARG A 99 -4.16 -19.92 -15.23
N TYR A 100 -4.39 -19.03 -16.19
CA TYR A 100 -3.31 -18.21 -16.77
C TYR A 100 -2.68 -17.28 -15.74
N LYS A 101 -3.49 -16.79 -14.80
CA LYS A 101 -3.03 -15.90 -13.74
C LYS A 101 -2.15 -16.64 -12.73
N ILE A 102 -2.55 -17.85 -12.34
CA ILE A 102 -1.76 -18.75 -11.49
C ILE A 102 -0.37 -18.98 -12.11
N ILE A 103 -0.32 -19.36 -13.38
CA ILE A 103 0.95 -19.57 -14.11
C ILE A 103 1.79 -18.27 -14.14
N SER A 104 1.16 -17.11 -14.34
CA SER A 104 1.89 -15.85 -14.36
C SER A 104 2.44 -15.40 -12.99
N MET A 105 1.93 -15.97 -11.89
CA MET A 105 2.38 -15.66 -10.53
C MET A 105 3.60 -16.49 -10.10
N ASP A 106 3.98 -17.53 -10.85
CA ASP A 106 5.18 -18.34 -10.64
C ASP A 106 5.29 -18.89 -9.20
N ILE A 107 4.18 -19.41 -8.66
CA ILE A 107 4.11 -19.92 -7.28
C ILE A 107 4.93 -21.21 -7.18
N PRO A 108 5.80 -21.36 -6.17
CA PRO A 108 6.58 -22.58 -5.99
C PRO A 108 5.68 -23.78 -5.65
N ILE A 109 5.92 -24.89 -6.35
CA ILE A 109 5.28 -26.18 -6.15
C ILE A 109 6.27 -27.13 -5.46
N CYS A 110 5.88 -27.63 -4.29
CA CYS A 110 6.60 -28.62 -3.52
C CYS A 110 6.28 -30.05 -3.99
N ARG A 111 7.00 -31.04 -3.44
CA ARG A 111 6.76 -32.47 -3.75
C ARG A 111 5.29 -32.88 -3.57
N GLY A 112 4.75 -33.56 -4.57
CA GLY A 112 3.39 -34.09 -4.56
C GLY A 112 2.33 -33.09 -5.02
N ASP A 113 2.71 -32.11 -5.86
CA ASP A 113 1.84 -31.03 -6.34
C ASP A 113 1.21 -30.22 -5.20
N MET A 114 1.95 -30.06 -4.10
CA MET A 114 1.56 -29.29 -2.92
C MET A 114 2.14 -27.88 -3.03
N MET A 115 1.42 -26.89 -2.52
CA MET A 115 1.86 -25.50 -2.46
C MET A 115 1.66 -24.96 -1.06
N PHE A 116 2.57 -24.10 -0.63
CA PHE A 116 2.61 -23.60 0.73
C PHE A 116 1.73 -22.35 0.89
N CYS A 117 1.04 -22.27 2.03
CA CYS A 117 0.12 -21.19 2.37
C CYS A 117 0.76 -19.80 2.23
N VAL A 118 1.99 -19.64 2.73
CA VAL A 118 2.69 -18.35 2.74
C VAL A 118 3.11 -17.93 1.33
N ASP A 119 3.55 -18.88 0.49
CA ASP A 119 3.98 -18.58 -0.88
C ASP A 119 2.80 -18.12 -1.75
N ILE A 120 1.61 -18.70 -1.53
CA ILE A 120 0.38 -18.29 -2.21
C ILE A 120 0.00 -16.86 -1.78
N LEU A 121 0.04 -16.57 -0.47
CA LEU A 121 -0.30 -15.25 0.06
C LEU A 121 0.67 -14.16 -0.45
N ASP A 122 1.98 -14.46 -0.50
CA ASP A 122 2.99 -13.56 -1.04
C ASP A 122 2.75 -13.28 -2.54
N ALA A 123 2.45 -14.32 -3.32
CA ALA A 123 2.11 -14.17 -4.73
C ALA A 123 0.86 -13.31 -4.96
N LEU A 124 -0.18 -13.49 -4.15
CA LEU A 124 -1.41 -12.68 -4.24
C LEU A 124 -1.16 -11.22 -3.84
N THR A 125 -0.36 -11.00 -2.80
CA THR A 125 0.03 -9.66 -2.35
C THR A 125 0.79 -8.92 -3.45
N LYS A 126 1.79 -9.58 -4.05
CA LYS A 126 2.54 -9.02 -5.20
C LYS A 126 1.64 -8.72 -6.39
N ASP A 127 0.70 -9.60 -6.71
CA ASP A 127 -0.25 -9.37 -7.81
C ASP A 127 -1.20 -8.20 -7.52
N PHE A 128 -1.67 -8.04 -6.28
CA PHE A 128 -2.52 -6.93 -5.88
C PHE A 128 -1.81 -5.57 -6.08
N PHE A 129 -0.57 -5.43 -5.61
CA PHE A 129 0.22 -4.22 -5.82
C PHE A 129 0.54 -3.98 -7.29
N ALA A 130 0.86 -5.04 -8.05
CA ALA A 130 1.12 -4.93 -9.49
C ALA A 130 -0.11 -4.44 -10.28
N ARG A 131 -1.34 -4.87 -9.92
CA ARG A 131 -2.59 -4.38 -10.54
C ARG A 131 -2.87 -2.92 -10.23
N LYS A 132 -2.44 -2.45 -9.07
CA LYS A 132 -2.72 -1.11 -8.55
C LYS A 132 -1.84 -0.03 -9.19
N GLY A 133 -0.77 -0.42 -9.88
CA GLY A 133 0.17 0.49 -10.52
C GLY A 133 1.08 1.22 -9.53
N ASN A 134 1.00 0.89 -8.24
CA ASN A 134 1.88 1.39 -7.22
C ASN A 134 3.15 0.52 -7.22
N PRO A 135 4.36 1.12 -7.26
CA PRO A 135 5.57 0.38 -6.94
C PRO A 135 5.38 -0.22 -5.55
N ILE A 136 5.86 -1.45 -5.35
CA ILE A 136 5.89 -2.09 -4.04
C ILE A 136 6.80 -1.20 -3.18
N GLU A 137 6.23 -0.25 -2.43
CA GLU A 137 6.89 0.19 -1.21
C GLU A 137 6.90 -1.06 -0.36
N GLU A 138 8.08 -1.66 -0.21
CA GLU A 138 8.29 -2.78 0.70
C GLU A 138 7.61 -2.39 2.01
N THR A 139 6.44 -2.96 2.29
CA THR A 139 5.89 -3.03 3.64
C THR A 139 7.04 -3.61 4.45
N ALA A 140 7.72 -2.74 5.19
CA ALA A 140 9.02 -3.01 5.82
C ALA A 140 8.95 -4.15 6.87
N GLU A 141 7.78 -4.76 7.04
CA GLU A 141 7.49 -5.86 7.93
C GLU A 141 7.43 -7.23 7.22
N LEU A 142 7.36 -7.29 5.88
CA LEU A 142 7.42 -8.56 5.11
C LEU A 142 8.84 -8.89 4.61
N GLY A 143 9.80 -7.97 4.77
CA GLY A 143 11.20 -8.14 4.38
C GLY A 143 11.98 -9.20 5.16
N GLU A 144 11.38 -9.81 6.19
CA GLU A 144 11.98 -10.90 6.97
C GLU A 144 11.33 -12.27 6.75
N VAL A 145 10.56 -12.49 5.67
CA VAL A 145 10.36 -13.85 5.17
C VAL A 145 11.60 -14.25 4.37
N GLN A 146 12.72 -14.36 5.10
CA GLN A 146 13.87 -15.14 4.73
C GLN A 146 13.33 -16.46 4.18
N GLN A 147 13.60 -16.77 2.91
CA GLN A 147 13.45 -18.13 2.40
C GLN A 147 13.98 -19.05 3.50
N ARG A 148 13.12 -19.90 4.07
CA ARG A 148 13.51 -20.87 5.11
C ARG A 148 13.78 -22.21 4.39
N PRO A 149 14.97 -22.41 3.79
CA PRO A 149 15.32 -23.66 3.12
C PRO A 149 15.46 -24.86 4.09
N ASP A 150 15.24 -24.66 5.40
CA ASP A 150 15.51 -25.64 6.45
C ASP A 150 14.25 -26.17 7.17
N GLU A 151 13.03 -25.89 6.70
CA GLU A 151 11.85 -26.61 7.20
C GLU A 151 11.78 -28.03 6.62
N VAL A 152 11.68 -29.02 7.52
CA VAL A 152 11.63 -30.44 7.18
C VAL A 152 10.38 -30.73 6.33
N GLY A 153 10.55 -30.77 5.00
CA GLY A 153 9.48 -31.04 4.03
C GLY A 153 9.40 -30.04 2.87
N TYR A 154 10.04 -28.88 2.99
CA TYR A 154 10.06 -27.85 1.95
C TYR A 154 11.13 -28.15 0.89
N GLU A 155 10.82 -29.07 -0.03
CA GLU A 155 11.62 -29.29 -1.24
C GLU A 155 10.87 -28.74 -2.46
N PRO A 156 11.19 -27.53 -2.95
CA PRO A 156 10.60 -26.98 -4.16
C PRO A 156 11.06 -27.81 -5.36
N VAL A 157 10.11 -28.36 -6.11
CA VAL A 157 10.40 -29.20 -7.29
C VAL A 157 10.16 -28.46 -8.59
N SER A 158 9.27 -27.47 -8.59
CA SER A 158 8.91 -26.71 -9.79
C SER A 158 8.19 -25.40 -9.43
N SER A 159 7.89 -24.58 -10.42
CA SER A 159 7.02 -23.40 -10.29
C SER A 159 5.94 -23.44 -11.38
N THR A 160 4.82 -22.75 -11.15
CA THR A 160 3.58 -22.85 -11.98
C THR A 160 3.68 -22.23 -13.36
#